data_AF-A0A2Z6M0Q4-F1
#
_entry.id   AF-A0A2Z6M0Q4-F1
#
_cell.length_a   1.000
_cell.length_b   1.000
_cell.length_c   1.000
_cell.angle_alpha   90.00
_cell.angle_beta   90.00
_cell.angle_gamma   90.00
#
_symmetry.space_group_name_H-M   'P 1'
#
loop_
_entity.id
_entity.type
_entity.pdbx_description
1 polymer ?
#
loop_
_entity_poly.entity_id
_entity_poly.type
_entity_poly.pdbx_seq_one_letter_code
_entity_poly.pdbx_strand_id
1 'polypeptide(L)'
;MEAAEAAVEAPVPSESFTDQISKYKTMMIAAYKSKPIPYWILLILGIIAMVVAFPASSILSRVYYENGGQSKWIISWVAVAGWPLIAVILFPTYFITKTFPTPLNLKLFLSYIVLGFLSAADNLMYAYAYAYLPASTAALVASSSLVFSALFGYILVKNRMNASIINALFVITAGLTIIALDSSSDRYDNITDKQYIMGLVWDVLASALHGLIFALSELIFVKLLGRRSFIVVLEQQIMVSLFAFLFTSIGTFVSGDFQGMTSEATSFKGGKSAYYQVLIWGAITFELGVLGATAVIFLASTVLAGVLNAIRTPITSIAAVILLHDPMSGFKILSLVITFWGFGSYIYGSSMDDKQS
;
A
#
# COMPACT_ATOMS: atom_id res chain seq x y z
N MET A 1 48.85 46.51 -13.96
CA MET A 1 47.40 46.74 -13.82
C MET A 1 46.81 46.49 -15.20
N GLU A 2 46.68 45.22 -15.59
CA GLU A 2 45.56 44.32 -15.24
C GLU A 2 44.36 44.64 -16.14
N ALA A 3 44.26 43.91 -17.25
CA ALA A 3 43.02 43.73 -17.99
C ALA A 3 42.65 42.25 -17.84
N ALA A 4 41.67 42.00 -16.97
CA ALA A 4 41.12 40.69 -16.73
C ALA A 4 40.31 40.23 -17.96
N GLU A 5 40.76 39.15 -18.58
CA GLU A 5 40.06 38.47 -19.65
C GLU A 5 38.93 37.62 -19.03
N ALA A 6 37.68 38.01 -19.27
CA ALA A 6 36.52 37.29 -18.80
C ALA A 6 36.42 35.94 -19.53
N ALA A 7 36.72 34.85 -18.83
CA ALA A 7 36.47 33.49 -19.32
C ALA A 7 34.96 33.27 -19.45
N VAL A 8 34.48 33.24 -20.69
CA VAL A 8 33.12 32.80 -21.03
C VAL A 8 33.05 31.30 -20.81
N GLU A 9 32.37 30.85 -19.75
CA GLU A 9 32.02 29.44 -19.56
C GLU A 9 31.17 28.96 -20.74
N ALA A 10 31.67 27.96 -21.46
CA ALA A 10 30.94 27.30 -22.53
C ALA A 10 29.66 26.63 -22.00
N PRO A 11 28.53 26.68 -22.73
CA PRO A 11 27.30 26.06 -22.29
C PRO A 11 27.46 24.53 -22.23
N VAL A 12 27.10 23.94 -21.09
CA VAL A 12 27.04 22.48 -20.91
C VAL A 12 26.08 21.91 -21.97
N PRO A 13 26.50 20.98 -22.84
CA PRO A 13 25.63 20.46 -23.89
C PRO A 13 24.47 19.68 -23.25
N SER A 14 23.24 20.03 -23.61
CA SER A 14 22.04 19.29 -23.22
C SER A 14 22.08 17.89 -23.83
N GLU A 15 22.16 16.85 -22.99
CA GLU A 15 22.16 15.45 -23.44
C GLU A 15 20.92 15.15 -24.31
N SER A 16 21.13 14.56 -25.49
CA SER A 16 20.05 14.14 -26.39
C SER A 16 19.16 13.09 -25.72
N PHE A 17 17.85 13.13 -25.98
CA PHE A 17 16.88 12.15 -25.47
C PHE A 17 17.28 10.70 -25.80
N THR A 18 17.92 10.47 -26.95
CA THR A 18 18.45 9.15 -27.34
C THR A 18 19.61 8.69 -26.48
N ASP A 19 20.47 9.61 -26.05
CA ASP A 19 21.61 9.31 -25.18
C ASP A 19 21.15 9.02 -23.75
N GLN A 20 20.10 9.72 -23.29
CA GLN A 20 19.42 9.42 -22.03
C GLN A 20 18.77 8.03 -22.03
N ILE A 21 18.12 7.63 -23.13
CA ILE A 21 17.54 6.29 -23.30
C ILE A 21 18.63 5.22 -23.32
N SER A 22 19.73 5.46 -24.03
CA SER A 22 20.89 4.54 -24.08
C SER A 22 21.53 4.34 -22.71
N LYS A 23 21.75 5.44 -21.97
CA LYS A 23 22.20 5.41 -20.57
C LYS A 23 21.23 4.64 -19.68
N TYR A 24 19.93 4.89 -19.83
CA TYR A 24 18.90 4.20 -19.05
C TYR A 24 18.91 2.69 -19.30
N LYS A 25 18.97 2.27 -20.56
CA LYS A 25 19.09 0.87 -20.94
C LYS A 25 20.34 0.23 -20.35
N THR A 26 21.47 0.92 -20.42
CA THR A 26 22.76 0.43 -19.88
C THR A 26 22.76 0.33 -18.36
N MET A 27 22.17 1.31 -17.67
CA MET A 27 22.02 1.34 -16.21
C MET A 27 21.06 0.24 -15.73
N MET A 28 19.93 0.02 -16.42
CA MET A 28 19.01 -1.08 -16.15
C MET A 28 19.67 -2.45 -16.36
N ILE A 29 20.48 -2.60 -17.42
CA ILE A 29 21.24 -3.84 -17.67
C ILE A 29 22.31 -4.06 -16.59
N ALA A 30 23.00 -3.01 -16.16
CA ALA A 30 23.99 -3.10 -15.09
C ALA A 30 23.36 -3.44 -13.73
N ALA A 31 22.24 -2.81 -13.39
CA ALA A 31 21.44 -3.13 -12.20
C ALA A 31 20.92 -4.57 -12.25
N TYR A 32 20.39 -5.02 -13.40
CA TYR A 32 19.96 -6.40 -13.63
C TYR A 32 21.08 -7.41 -13.39
N LYS A 33 22.28 -7.13 -13.90
CA LYS A 33 23.47 -8.00 -13.74
C LYS A 33 24.06 -7.99 -12.32
N SER A 34 23.76 -6.98 -11.51
CA SER A 34 24.33 -6.84 -10.15
C SER A 34 23.67 -7.73 -9.09
N LYS A 35 22.45 -8.22 -9.35
CA LYS A 35 21.66 -9.01 -8.39
C LYS A 35 21.43 -10.43 -8.89
N PRO A 36 21.37 -11.44 -7.99
CA PRO A 36 21.17 -12.83 -8.39
C PRO A 36 19.74 -13.05 -8.90
N ILE A 37 19.53 -14.03 -9.78
CA ILE A 37 18.21 -14.33 -10.39
C ILE A 37 17.06 -14.47 -9.36
N PRO A 38 17.23 -15.13 -8.20
CA PRO A 38 16.17 -15.23 -7.19
C PRO A 38 15.65 -13.89 -6.67
N TYR A 39 16.51 -12.85 -6.63
CA TYR A 39 16.10 -11.50 -6.25
C TYR A 39 15.02 -10.96 -7.20
N TRP A 40 15.25 -11.07 -8.51
CA TRP A 40 14.32 -10.56 -9.51
C TRP A 40 13.01 -11.35 -9.53
N ILE A 41 13.09 -12.67 -9.35
CA ILE A 41 11.90 -13.52 -9.25
C ILE A 41 11.04 -13.10 -8.06
N LEU A 42 11.63 -12.96 -6.87
CA LEU A 42 10.89 -12.57 -5.66
C LEU A 42 10.34 -11.14 -5.76
N LEU A 43 11.09 -10.22 -6.37
CA LEU A 43 10.64 -8.85 -6.58
C LEU A 43 9.42 -8.81 -7.52
N ILE A 44 9.48 -9.49 -8.66
CA ILE A 44 8.37 -9.55 -9.62
C ILE A 44 7.15 -10.23 -9.00
N LEU A 45 7.35 -11.33 -8.27
CA LEU A 45 6.26 -12.01 -7.58
C LEU A 45 5.61 -11.10 -6.52
N GLY A 46 6.42 -10.36 -5.75
CA GLY A 46 5.94 -9.40 -4.77
C GLY A 46 5.16 -8.25 -5.42
N ILE A 47 5.65 -7.72 -6.54
CA ILE A 47 4.94 -6.70 -7.34
C ILE A 47 3.58 -7.22 -7.81
N ILE A 48 3.55 -8.40 -8.44
CA ILE A 48 2.30 -8.99 -8.94
C ILE A 48 1.33 -9.25 -7.80
N ALA A 49 1.79 -9.83 -6.69
CA ALA A 49 0.96 -10.07 -5.52
C ALA A 49 0.38 -8.76 -4.97
N MET A 50 1.19 -7.72 -4.82
CA MET A 50 0.74 -6.42 -4.33
C MET A 50 -0.28 -5.75 -5.27
N VAL A 51 0.01 -5.74 -6.59
CA VAL A 51 -0.79 -5.04 -7.59
C VAL A 51 -2.11 -5.77 -7.89
N VAL A 52 -2.19 -7.09 -7.72
CA VAL A 52 -3.41 -7.87 -7.97
C VAL A 52 -4.22 -8.12 -6.70
N ALA A 53 -3.57 -8.49 -5.60
CA ALA A 53 -4.26 -8.99 -4.43
C ALA A 53 -4.89 -7.86 -3.61
N PHE A 54 -4.26 -6.68 -3.53
CA PHE A 54 -4.88 -5.56 -2.85
C PHE A 54 -6.16 -5.05 -3.54
N PRO A 55 -6.21 -4.77 -4.86
CA PRO A 55 -7.47 -4.42 -5.52
C PRO A 55 -8.55 -5.47 -5.32
N ALA A 56 -8.19 -6.76 -5.40
CA ALA A 56 -9.14 -7.84 -5.13
C ALA A 56 -9.70 -7.76 -3.70
N SER A 57 -8.85 -7.53 -2.70
CA SER A 57 -9.28 -7.37 -1.30
C SER A 57 -10.18 -6.14 -1.07
N SER A 58 -9.88 -5.02 -1.73
CA SER A 58 -10.69 -3.79 -1.69
C SER A 58 -12.08 -4.02 -2.30
N ILE A 59 -12.14 -4.71 -3.45
CA ILE A 59 -13.40 -5.06 -4.12
C ILE A 59 -14.20 -6.02 -3.24
N LEU A 60 -13.58 -7.06 -2.68
CA LEU A 60 -14.24 -8.01 -1.77
C LEU A 60 -14.80 -7.32 -0.52
N SER A 61 -14.05 -6.36 0.05
CA SER A 61 -14.53 -5.54 1.16
C SER A 61 -15.77 -4.74 0.80
N ARG A 62 -15.83 -4.21 -0.44
CA ARG A 62 -17.02 -3.49 -0.90
C ARG A 62 -18.20 -4.42 -1.21
N VAL A 63 -17.94 -5.57 -1.83
CA VAL A 63 -18.93 -6.64 -2.05
C VAL A 63 -19.55 -7.08 -0.73
N TYR A 64 -18.77 -7.16 0.35
CA TYR A 64 -19.29 -7.45 1.69
C TYR A 64 -20.31 -6.40 2.15
N TYR A 65 -19.97 -5.11 2.10
CA TYR A 65 -20.87 -4.05 2.57
C TYR A 65 -22.11 -3.90 1.68
N GLU A 66 -21.97 -4.04 0.36
CA GLU A 66 -23.07 -3.91 -0.60
C GLU A 66 -24.11 -5.04 -0.46
N ASN A 67 -23.64 -6.24 -0.11
CA ASN A 67 -24.49 -7.42 0.05
C ASN A 67 -25.04 -7.60 1.47
N GLY A 68 -24.92 -6.58 2.33
CA GLY A 68 -25.58 -6.54 3.64
C GLY A 68 -24.67 -6.81 4.83
N GLY A 69 -23.35 -6.91 4.62
CA GLY A 69 -22.38 -6.87 5.72
C GLY A 69 -22.36 -5.50 6.39
N GLN A 70 -22.24 -5.48 7.72
CA GLN A 70 -22.33 -4.25 8.52
C GLN A 70 -21.12 -4.03 9.43
N SER A 71 -20.46 -5.11 9.86
CA SER A 71 -19.35 -5.02 10.80
C SER A 71 -18.06 -4.53 10.14
N LYS A 72 -17.52 -3.44 10.68
CA LYS A 72 -16.16 -2.98 10.32
C LYS A 72 -15.08 -3.84 10.98
N TRP A 73 -15.36 -4.38 12.16
CA TRP A 73 -14.44 -5.26 12.87
C TRP A 73 -14.24 -6.58 12.15
N ILE A 74 -15.28 -7.17 11.55
CA ILE A 74 -15.14 -8.38 10.73
C ILE A 74 -14.22 -8.13 9.53
N ILE A 75 -14.41 -7.04 8.78
CA ILE A 75 -13.52 -6.73 7.65
C ILE A 75 -12.09 -6.45 8.10
N SER A 76 -11.91 -5.69 9.18
CA SER A 76 -10.59 -5.44 9.78
C SER A 76 -9.91 -6.74 10.25
N TRP A 77 -10.67 -7.66 10.83
CA TRP A 77 -10.22 -8.97 11.29
C TRP A 77 -9.86 -9.90 10.12
N VAL A 78 -10.68 -9.94 9.08
CA VAL A 78 -10.45 -10.72 7.85
C VAL A 78 -9.15 -10.31 7.18
N ALA A 79 -8.83 -9.02 7.16
CA ALA A 79 -7.59 -8.51 6.57
C ALA A 79 -6.32 -9.19 7.15
N VAL A 80 -6.37 -9.68 8.39
CA VAL A 80 -5.22 -10.33 9.06
C VAL A 80 -5.48 -11.77 9.49
N ALA A 81 -6.68 -12.30 9.23
CA ALA A 81 -7.02 -13.70 9.48
C ALA A 81 -6.21 -14.67 8.59
N GLY A 82 -5.64 -14.16 7.48
CA GLY A 82 -4.78 -14.91 6.57
C GLY A 82 -3.38 -15.22 7.10
N TRP A 83 -2.98 -14.70 8.27
CA TRP A 83 -1.62 -14.87 8.82
C TRP A 83 -1.06 -16.31 8.83
N PRO A 84 -1.85 -17.39 9.04
CA PRO A 84 -1.32 -18.76 9.01
C PRO A 84 -0.78 -19.17 7.63
N LEU A 85 -1.26 -18.54 6.54
CA LEU A 85 -0.76 -18.78 5.19
C LEU A 85 0.74 -18.49 5.09
N ILE A 86 1.22 -17.45 5.79
CA ILE A 86 2.63 -17.11 5.85
C ILE A 86 3.41 -18.18 6.61
N ALA A 87 2.83 -18.73 7.67
CA ALA A 87 3.44 -19.81 8.44
C ALA A 87 3.66 -21.07 7.59
N VAL A 88 2.69 -21.41 6.73
CA VAL A 88 2.78 -22.52 5.78
C VAL A 88 3.94 -22.33 4.79
N ILE A 89 4.30 -21.10 4.45
CA ILE A 89 5.46 -20.80 3.59
C ILE A 89 6.76 -20.79 4.40
N LEU A 90 6.73 -20.20 5.60
CA LEU A 90 7.91 -19.98 6.45
C LEU A 90 8.47 -21.29 7.03
N PHE A 91 7.62 -22.16 7.58
CA PHE A 91 8.09 -23.37 8.25
C PHE A 91 8.87 -24.32 7.33
N PRO A 92 8.37 -24.69 6.14
CA PRO A 92 9.14 -25.50 5.19
C PRO A 92 10.45 -24.82 4.76
N THR A 93 10.45 -23.49 4.66
CA THR A 93 11.64 -22.72 4.28
C THR A 93 12.78 -22.92 5.28
N TYR A 94 12.50 -22.95 6.59
CA TYR A 94 13.52 -23.24 7.62
C TYR A 94 14.17 -24.60 7.42
N PHE A 95 13.37 -25.64 7.14
CA PHE A 95 13.88 -27.00 6.95
C PHE A 95 14.69 -27.15 5.66
N ILE A 96 14.20 -26.60 4.54
CA ILE A 96 14.85 -26.70 3.23
C ILE A 96 16.17 -25.94 3.21
N THR A 97 16.18 -24.73 3.76
CA THR A 97 17.38 -23.87 3.77
C THR A 97 18.30 -24.13 4.95
N LYS A 98 17.89 -25.00 5.89
CA LYS A 98 18.60 -25.30 7.15
C LYS A 98 18.97 -24.03 7.91
N THR A 99 18.06 -23.06 7.92
CA THR A 99 18.22 -21.79 8.61
C THR A 99 17.46 -21.81 9.93
N PHE A 100 18.01 -21.13 10.93
CA PHE A 100 17.35 -20.98 12.22
C PHE A 100 16.54 -19.67 12.25
N PRO A 101 15.43 -19.63 13.00
CA PRO A 101 14.67 -18.40 13.21
C PRO A 101 15.54 -17.27 13.76
N THR A 102 15.28 -16.04 13.31
CA THR A 102 16.00 -14.87 13.83
C THR A 102 15.75 -14.73 15.34
N PRO A 103 16.79 -14.60 16.18
CA PRO A 103 16.61 -14.45 17.61
C PRO A 103 15.76 -13.24 17.97
N LEU A 104 14.64 -13.47 18.66
CA LEU A 104 13.77 -12.42 19.16
C LEU A 104 14.39 -11.75 20.39
N ASN A 105 14.90 -10.54 20.19
CA ASN A 105 15.25 -9.65 21.30
C ASN A 105 14.06 -8.76 21.68
N LEU A 106 14.08 -8.19 22.89
CA LEU A 106 12.98 -7.38 23.42
C LEU A 106 12.61 -6.20 22.51
N LYS A 107 13.60 -5.53 21.90
CA LYS A 107 13.36 -4.38 21.02
C LYS A 107 12.60 -4.81 19.76
N LEU A 108 13.03 -5.89 19.12
CA LEU A 108 12.37 -6.44 17.93
C LEU A 108 10.96 -6.92 18.25
N PHE A 109 10.79 -7.63 19.37
CA PHE A 109 9.48 -8.10 19.83
C PHE A 109 8.50 -6.94 20.07
N LEU A 110 8.90 -5.91 20.80
CA LEU A 110 8.09 -4.71 21.00
C LEU A 110 7.79 -3.99 19.68
N SER A 111 8.74 -3.98 18.73
CA SER A 111 8.54 -3.34 17.43
C SER A 111 7.47 -4.08 16.60
N TYR A 112 7.42 -5.41 16.67
CA TYR A 112 6.37 -6.21 16.04
C TYR A 112 4.99 -6.01 16.70
N ILE A 113 4.92 -5.87 18.02
CA ILE A 113 3.67 -5.54 18.71
C ILE A 113 3.15 -4.18 18.25
N VAL A 114 4.03 -3.17 18.24
CA VAL A 114 3.68 -1.80 17.80
C VAL A 114 3.20 -1.82 16.35
N LEU A 115 3.96 -2.46 15.44
CA LEU A 115 3.52 -2.58 14.05
C LEU A 115 2.20 -3.33 13.91
N GLY A 116 2.00 -4.44 14.63
CA GLY A 116 0.74 -5.18 14.60
C GLY A 116 -0.44 -4.33 15.10
N PHE A 117 -0.25 -3.52 16.14
CA PHE A 117 -1.26 -2.57 16.60
C PHE A 117 -1.58 -1.51 15.55
N LEU A 118 -0.55 -0.90 14.95
CA LEU A 118 -0.75 0.09 13.88
C LEU A 118 -1.46 -0.53 12.67
N SER A 119 -1.10 -1.77 12.29
CA SER A 119 -1.78 -2.50 11.21
C SER A 119 -3.23 -2.82 11.54
N ALA A 120 -3.55 -3.21 12.77
CA ALA A 120 -4.93 -3.41 13.21
C ALA A 120 -5.76 -2.12 13.11
N ALA A 121 -5.18 -0.99 13.54
CA ALA A 121 -5.80 0.32 13.42
C ALA A 121 -5.98 0.73 11.95
N ASP A 122 -4.96 0.57 11.11
CA ASP A 122 -5.00 0.84 9.66
C ASP A 122 -6.14 0.07 8.97
N ASN A 123 -6.20 -1.23 9.21
CA ASN A 123 -7.24 -2.10 8.66
C ASN A 123 -8.64 -1.68 9.12
N LEU A 124 -8.79 -1.27 10.38
CA LEU A 124 -10.06 -0.77 10.88
C LEU A 124 -10.45 0.54 10.19
N MET A 125 -9.53 1.50 10.05
CA MET A 125 -9.79 2.77 9.36
C MET A 125 -10.21 2.54 7.90
N TYR A 126 -9.52 1.67 7.16
CA TYR A 126 -9.93 1.28 5.81
C TYR A 126 -11.29 0.57 5.79
N ALA A 127 -11.59 -0.29 6.78
CA ALA A 127 -12.90 -0.91 6.89
C ALA A 127 -14.03 0.13 7.05
N TYR A 128 -13.79 1.19 7.82
CA TYR A 128 -14.71 2.33 7.92
C TYR A 128 -14.81 3.11 6.60
N ALA A 129 -13.70 3.34 5.90
CA ALA A 129 -13.71 3.99 4.60
C ALA A 129 -14.56 3.22 3.57
N TYR A 130 -14.31 1.92 3.41
CA TYR A 130 -15.06 1.06 2.47
C TYR A 130 -16.54 0.88 2.83
N ALA A 131 -16.91 1.11 4.09
CA ALA A 131 -18.32 1.07 4.50
C ALA A 131 -19.12 2.25 3.91
N TYR A 132 -18.48 3.40 3.69
CA TYR A 132 -19.16 4.65 3.29
C TYR A 132 -18.79 5.17 1.90
N LEU A 133 -17.62 4.80 1.39
CA LEU A 133 -17.13 5.24 0.09
C LEU A 133 -17.30 4.14 -0.98
N PRO A 134 -17.53 4.51 -2.25
CA PRO A 134 -17.29 3.62 -3.38
C PRO A 134 -15.84 3.14 -3.40
N ALA A 135 -15.60 1.92 -3.89
CA ALA A 135 -14.25 1.35 -3.93
C ALA A 135 -13.32 2.18 -4.84
N SER A 136 -13.86 2.75 -5.92
CA SER A 136 -13.15 3.65 -6.82
C SER A 136 -12.70 4.96 -6.16
N THR A 137 -13.55 5.53 -5.29
CA THR A 137 -13.27 6.75 -4.54
C THR A 137 -12.26 6.49 -3.44
N ALA A 138 -12.49 5.42 -2.65
CA ALA A 138 -11.58 5.00 -1.60
C ALA A 138 -10.17 4.73 -2.16
N ALA A 139 -10.07 4.05 -3.31
CA ALA A 139 -8.78 3.84 -3.96
C ALA A 139 -8.06 5.16 -4.30
N LEU A 140 -8.78 6.15 -4.84
CA LEU A 140 -8.19 7.44 -5.17
C LEU A 140 -7.78 8.24 -3.94
N VAL A 141 -8.57 8.19 -2.86
CA VAL A 141 -8.19 8.83 -1.59
C VAL A 141 -6.97 8.12 -0.98
N ALA A 142 -6.94 6.78 -1.06
CA ALA A 142 -5.84 5.94 -0.61
C ALA A 142 -4.52 6.25 -1.33
N SER A 143 -4.55 6.86 -2.53
CA SER A 143 -3.35 7.31 -3.22
C SER A 143 -2.56 8.37 -2.44
N SER A 144 -3.21 9.09 -1.53
CA SER A 144 -2.56 10.04 -0.62
C SER A 144 -1.54 9.35 0.30
N SER A 145 -1.61 8.02 0.46
CA SER A 145 -0.57 7.24 1.14
C SER A 145 0.82 7.45 0.56
N LEU A 146 0.95 7.75 -0.74
CA LEU A 146 2.24 8.09 -1.36
C LEU A 146 2.80 9.42 -0.83
N VAL A 147 1.93 10.41 -0.62
CA VAL A 147 2.31 11.71 -0.02
C VAL A 147 2.84 11.48 1.39
N PHE A 148 2.10 10.74 2.22
CA PHE A 148 2.53 10.43 3.58
C PHE A 148 3.79 9.55 3.62
N SER A 149 3.91 8.56 2.75
CA SER A 149 5.11 7.72 2.65
C SER A 149 6.36 8.54 2.29
N ALA A 150 6.23 9.49 1.36
CA ALA A 150 7.32 10.40 1.01
C ALA A 150 7.72 11.29 2.19
N LEU A 151 6.75 11.85 2.91
CA LEU A 151 6.98 12.68 4.09
C LEU A 151 7.64 11.88 5.24
N PHE A 152 7.14 10.69 5.55
CA PHE A 152 7.73 9.85 6.59
C PHE A 152 9.10 9.30 6.17
N GLY A 153 9.30 8.97 4.89
CA GLY A 153 10.61 8.63 4.35
C GLY A 153 11.62 9.77 4.52
N TYR A 154 11.20 11.01 4.26
CA TYR A 154 12.02 12.20 4.50
C TYR A 154 12.33 12.40 5.99
N ILE A 155 11.33 12.30 6.87
CA ILE A 155 11.48 12.59 8.31
C ILE A 155 12.23 11.48 9.06
N LEU A 156 11.86 10.21 8.83
CA LEU A 156 12.33 9.06 9.62
C LEU A 156 13.55 8.38 9.00
N VAL A 157 13.56 8.24 7.67
CA VAL A 157 14.62 7.53 6.93
C VAL A 157 15.66 8.51 6.38
N LYS A 158 15.37 9.81 6.37
CA LYS A 158 16.20 10.88 5.80
C LYS A 158 16.42 10.73 4.29
N ASN A 159 15.39 10.25 3.58
CA ASN A 159 15.38 10.24 2.12
C ASN A 159 15.46 11.69 1.59
N ARG A 160 16.02 11.90 0.40
CA ARG A 160 16.08 13.24 -0.20
C ARG A 160 14.72 13.62 -0.82
N MET A 161 14.43 14.91 -0.81
CA MET A 161 13.25 15.51 -1.43
C MET A 161 13.72 16.44 -2.54
N ASN A 162 13.37 16.12 -3.79
CA ASN A 162 13.65 16.98 -4.93
C ASN A 162 12.38 17.68 -5.42
N ALA A 163 12.55 18.66 -6.32
CA ALA A 163 11.44 19.47 -6.83
C ALA A 163 10.35 18.63 -7.52
N SER A 164 10.72 17.52 -8.15
CA SER A 164 9.77 16.64 -8.84
C SER A 164 8.91 15.84 -7.84
N ILE A 165 9.50 15.35 -6.75
CA ILE A 165 8.77 14.75 -5.62
C ILE A 165 7.81 15.77 -4.99
N ILE A 166 8.26 17.00 -4.73
CA ILE A 166 7.40 18.05 -4.17
C ILE A 166 6.23 18.37 -5.11
N ASN A 167 6.48 18.47 -6.41
CA ASN A 167 5.43 18.65 -7.42
C ASN A 167 4.42 17.50 -7.38
N ALA A 168 4.90 16.25 -7.33
CA ALA A 168 4.04 15.08 -7.22
C ALA A 168 3.10 15.15 -6.01
N LEU A 169 3.65 15.53 -4.85
CA LEU A 169 2.89 15.66 -3.61
C LEU A 169 1.76 16.70 -3.74
N PHE A 170 2.07 17.85 -4.34
CA PHE A 170 1.07 18.90 -4.60
C PHE A 170 -0.05 18.39 -5.54
N VAL A 171 0.33 17.74 -6.64
CA VAL A 171 -0.60 17.23 -7.65
C VAL A 171 -1.53 16.15 -7.07
N ILE A 172 -1.00 15.18 -6.32
CA ILE A 172 -1.82 14.13 -5.68
C ILE A 172 -2.79 14.73 -4.67
N THR A 173 -2.35 15.72 -3.89
CA THR A 173 -3.20 16.43 -2.92
C THR A 173 -4.32 17.21 -3.62
N ALA A 174 -4.04 17.80 -4.78
CA ALA A 174 -5.07 18.44 -5.61
C ALA A 174 -6.10 17.41 -6.12
N GLY A 175 -5.66 16.23 -6.56
CA GLY A 175 -6.53 15.11 -6.95
C GLY A 175 -7.48 14.69 -5.82
N LEU A 176 -6.96 14.56 -4.60
CA LEU A 176 -7.77 14.29 -3.41
C LEU A 176 -8.81 15.39 -3.15
N THR A 177 -8.41 16.65 -3.28
CA THR A 177 -9.31 17.80 -3.06
C THR A 177 -10.45 17.81 -4.06
N ILE A 178 -10.18 17.46 -5.33
CA ILE A 178 -11.20 17.35 -6.37
C ILE A 178 -12.26 16.31 -6.02
N ILE A 179 -11.84 15.15 -5.48
CA ILE A 179 -12.77 14.10 -5.05
C ILE A 179 -13.62 14.58 -3.87
N ALA A 180 -12.98 15.22 -2.88
CA ALA A 180 -13.68 15.71 -1.71
C ALA A 180 -14.76 16.76 -2.07
N LEU A 181 -14.54 17.52 -3.15
CA LEU A 181 -15.50 18.51 -3.66
C LEU A 181 -16.64 17.91 -4.48
N ASP A 182 -16.52 16.65 -4.92
CA ASP A 182 -17.51 15.95 -5.75
C ASP A 182 -18.43 15.00 -4.94
N SER A 183 -18.65 15.32 -3.67
CA SER A 183 -19.41 14.47 -2.75
C SER A 183 -20.86 14.21 -3.17
N SER A 184 -21.46 15.08 -3.99
CA SER A 184 -22.86 14.96 -4.41
C SER A 184 -23.11 13.98 -5.55
N SER A 185 -22.14 13.79 -6.46
CA SER A 185 -22.31 12.91 -7.63
C SER A 185 -21.76 11.49 -7.41
N ASP A 186 -20.97 11.33 -6.35
CA ASP A 186 -20.20 10.13 -6.06
C ASP A 186 -20.78 9.24 -4.94
N ARG A 187 -21.85 9.71 -4.29
CA ARG A 187 -22.42 9.07 -3.11
C ARG A 187 -23.51 8.06 -3.49
N TYR A 188 -23.51 6.89 -2.84
CA TYR A 188 -24.63 5.96 -2.94
C TYR A 188 -25.90 6.52 -2.28
N ASP A 189 -27.08 6.17 -2.80
CA ASP A 189 -28.37 6.71 -2.36
C ASP A 189 -28.67 6.48 -0.86
N ASN A 190 -28.09 5.43 -0.27
CA ASN A 190 -28.30 5.04 1.12
C ASN A 190 -27.28 5.65 2.11
N ILE A 191 -26.32 6.45 1.65
CA ILE A 191 -25.28 7.06 2.48
C ILE A 191 -25.56 8.55 2.67
N THR A 192 -25.42 9.05 3.90
CA THR A 192 -25.57 10.47 4.22
C THR A 192 -24.28 11.26 3.96
N ASP A 193 -24.37 12.59 3.80
CA ASP A 193 -23.18 13.45 3.62
C ASP A 193 -22.18 13.30 4.76
N LYS A 194 -22.67 13.21 6.00
CA LYS A 194 -21.83 13.03 7.19
C LYS A 194 -21.05 11.71 7.13
N GLN A 195 -21.69 10.63 6.69
CA GLN A 195 -21.05 9.32 6.56
C GLN A 195 -20.02 9.32 5.42
N TYR A 196 -20.33 9.96 4.29
CA TYR A 196 -19.38 10.10 3.18
C TYR A 196 -18.13 10.88 3.61
N ILE A 197 -18.30 12.04 4.26
CA ILE A 197 -17.18 12.83 4.80
C ILE A 197 -16.38 12.02 5.82
N MET A 198 -17.06 11.29 6.70
CA MET A 198 -16.39 10.41 7.67
C MET A 198 -15.58 9.31 6.96
N GLY A 199 -16.10 8.75 5.86
CA GLY A 199 -15.37 7.83 5.00
C GLY A 199 -14.09 8.44 4.44
N LEU A 200 -14.15 9.66 3.89
CA LEU A 200 -12.97 10.39 3.40
C LEU A 200 -11.93 10.62 4.51
N VAL A 201 -12.38 11.03 5.70
CA VAL A 201 -11.49 11.26 6.85
C VAL A 201 -10.80 9.97 7.27
N TRP A 202 -11.54 8.87 7.39
CA TRP A 202 -10.97 7.58 7.76
C TRP A 202 -9.97 7.08 6.73
N ASP A 203 -10.24 7.27 5.44
CA ASP A 203 -9.34 6.86 4.35
C ASP A 203 -8.03 7.67 4.34
N VAL A 204 -8.09 8.99 4.56
CA VAL A 204 -6.90 9.83 4.69
C VAL A 204 -6.08 9.45 5.93
N LEU A 205 -6.73 9.17 7.06
CA LEU A 205 -6.05 8.71 8.27
C LEU A 205 -5.39 7.34 8.08
N ALA A 206 -6.10 6.41 7.42
CA ALA A 206 -5.56 5.11 7.04
C ALA A 206 -4.35 5.28 6.11
N SER A 207 -4.46 6.11 5.08
CA SER A 207 -3.36 6.42 4.16
C SER A 207 -2.11 6.94 4.87
N ALA A 208 -2.28 7.82 5.86
CA ALA A 208 -1.19 8.32 6.68
C ALA A 208 -0.56 7.19 7.51
N LEU A 209 -1.39 6.39 8.18
CA LEU A 209 -0.93 5.29 9.02
C LEU A 209 -0.21 4.21 8.20
N HIS A 210 -0.72 3.89 7.00
CA HIS A 210 -0.13 2.97 6.06
C HIS A 210 1.28 3.42 5.63
N GLY A 211 1.45 4.70 5.29
CA GLY A 211 2.76 5.26 4.96
C GLY A 211 3.75 5.20 6.14
N LEU A 212 3.26 5.40 7.37
CA LEU A 212 4.06 5.25 8.58
C LEU A 212 4.47 3.80 8.81
N ILE A 213 3.55 2.83 8.64
CA ILE A 213 3.82 1.39 8.76
C ILE A 213 4.94 0.97 7.80
N PHE A 214 4.92 1.47 6.55
CA PHE A 214 5.96 1.18 5.56
C PHE A 214 7.33 1.71 6.01
N ALA A 215 7.40 2.97 6.47
CA ALA A 215 8.65 3.57 6.95
C ALA A 215 9.20 2.84 8.19
N LEU A 216 8.35 2.49 9.14
CA LEU A 216 8.74 1.73 10.34
C LEU A 216 9.19 0.30 9.98
N SER A 217 8.51 -0.35 9.03
CA SER A 217 8.89 -1.68 8.55
C SER A 217 10.28 -1.68 7.92
N GLU A 218 10.59 -0.68 7.08
CA GLU A 218 11.93 -0.51 6.53
C GLU A 218 12.98 -0.24 7.62
N LEU A 219 12.65 0.58 8.62
CA LEU A 219 13.54 0.86 9.75
C LEU A 219 13.92 -0.43 10.50
N ILE A 220 12.97 -1.34 10.73
CA ILE A 220 13.22 -2.63 11.36
C ILE A 220 14.14 -3.49 10.48
N PHE A 221 13.90 -3.54 9.17
CA PHE A 221 14.77 -4.27 8.24
C PHE A 221 16.20 -3.77 8.24
N VAL A 222 16.40 -2.45 8.29
CA VAL A 222 17.72 -1.83 8.25
C VAL A 222 18.42 -1.91 9.62
N LYS A 223 17.73 -1.56 10.71
CA LYS A 223 18.36 -1.40 12.04
C LYS A 223 18.36 -2.65 12.91
N LEU A 224 17.38 -3.54 12.77
CA LEU A 224 17.20 -4.68 13.69
C LEU A 224 17.47 -6.03 13.01
N LEU A 225 17.00 -6.22 11.77
CA LEU A 225 17.11 -7.49 11.04
C LEU A 225 18.31 -7.54 10.08
N GLY A 226 18.80 -6.38 9.63
CA GLY A 226 20.04 -6.23 8.85
C GLY A 226 19.97 -6.72 7.40
N ARG A 227 18.82 -6.62 6.72
CA ARG A 227 18.56 -7.10 5.33
C ARG A 227 19.25 -8.43 4.96
N ARG A 228 19.33 -9.36 5.91
CA ARG A 228 20.20 -10.56 5.83
C ARG A 228 19.71 -11.61 4.85
N SER A 229 18.39 -11.84 4.81
CA SER A 229 17.78 -12.90 4.01
C SER A 229 16.29 -12.61 3.80
N PHE A 230 15.68 -13.21 2.77
CA PHE A 230 14.24 -13.09 2.54
C PHE A 230 13.40 -13.71 3.66
N ILE A 231 13.99 -14.60 4.48
CA ILE A 231 13.31 -15.23 5.62
C ILE A 231 12.86 -14.17 6.63
N VAL A 232 13.63 -13.10 6.82
CA VAL A 232 13.25 -12.03 7.75
C VAL A 232 12.00 -11.26 7.31
N VAL A 233 11.67 -11.28 6.00
CA VAL A 233 10.43 -10.73 5.44
C VAL A 233 9.24 -11.55 5.93
N LEU A 234 9.34 -12.88 5.78
CA LEU A 234 8.31 -13.82 6.23
C LEU A 234 8.15 -13.79 7.76
N GLU A 235 9.25 -13.69 8.51
CA GLU A 235 9.25 -13.56 9.97
C GLU A 235 8.61 -12.26 10.46
N GLN A 236 8.93 -11.13 9.83
CA GLN A 236 8.28 -9.88 10.17
C GLN A 236 6.79 -9.93 9.82
N GLN A 237 6.45 -10.42 8.63
CA GLN A 237 5.06 -10.50 8.16
C GLN A 237 4.20 -11.37 9.09
N ILE A 238 4.65 -12.59 9.42
CA ILE A 238 3.89 -13.47 10.30
C ILE A 238 3.69 -12.86 11.69
N MET A 239 4.72 -12.21 12.25
CA MET A 239 4.64 -11.61 13.59
C MET A 239 3.72 -10.39 13.61
N VAL A 240 3.84 -9.50 12.63
CA VAL A 240 2.98 -8.32 12.51
C VAL A 240 1.53 -8.74 12.27
N SER A 241 1.26 -9.66 11.33
CA SER A 241 -0.09 -10.17 11.08
C SER A 241 -0.66 -10.90 12.30
N LEU A 242 0.15 -11.67 13.05
CA LEU A 242 -0.30 -12.32 14.29
C LEU A 242 -0.74 -11.30 15.34
N PHE A 243 0.08 -10.28 15.62
CA PHE A 243 -0.29 -9.26 16.61
C PHE A 243 -1.49 -8.44 16.15
N ALA A 244 -1.55 -8.07 14.87
CA ALA A 244 -2.70 -7.40 14.29
C ALA A 244 -3.97 -8.25 14.45
N PHE A 245 -3.88 -9.56 14.17
CA PHE A 245 -4.96 -10.52 14.36
C PHE A 245 -5.41 -10.60 15.82
N LEU A 246 -4.50 -10.58 16.79
CA LEU A 246 -4.86 -10.56 18.20
C LEU A 246 -5.63 -9.28 18.56
N PHE A 247 -5.16 -8.11 18.13
CA PHE A 247 -5.84 -6.84 18.39
C PHE A 247 -7.22 -6.76 17.72
N THR A 248 -7.33 -7.15 16.45
CA THR A 248 -8.61 -7.15 15.74
C THR A 248 -9.55 -8.20 16.30
N SER A 249 -9.06 -9.37 16.72
CA SER A 249 -9.88 -10.39 17.40
C SER A 249 -10.47 -9.84 18.69
N ILE A 250 -9.67 -9.19 19.54
CA ILE A 250 -10.16 -8.54 20.76
C ILE A 250 -11.25 -7.52 20.41
N GLY A 251 -11.02 -6.68 19.40
CA GLY A 251 -12.02 -5.71 18.92
C GLY A 251 -13.33 -6.35 18.46
N THR A 252 -13.25 -7.40 17.64
CA THR A 252 -14.40 -8.16 17.12
C THR A 252 -15.17 -8.87 18.24
N PHE A 253 -14.49 -9.37 19.27
CA PHE A 253 -15.15 -9.97 20.43
C PHE A 253 -15.83 -8.93 21.30
N VAL A 254 -15.16 -7.79 21.57
CA VAL A 254 -15.71 -6.71 22.40
C VAL A 254 -16.88 -6.01 21.72
N SER A 255 -16.87 -5.88 20.38
CA SER A 255 -17.98 -5.30 19.63
C SER A 255 -19.22 -6.20 19.55
N GLY A 256 -19.10 -7.49 19.89
CA GLY A 256 -20.16 -8.49 19.71
C GLY A 256 -20.36 -8.92 18.26
N ASP A 257 -19.51 -8.48 17.35
CA ASP A 257 -19.64 -8.76 15.91
C ASP A 257 -19.33 -10.23 15.59
N PHE A 258 -18.51 -10.90 16.41
CA PHE A 258 -18.23 -12.33 16.23
C PHE A 258 -19.52 -13.17 16.31
N GLN A 259 -20.39 -12.89 17.28
CA GLN A 259 -21.69 -13.53 17.39
C GLN A 259 -22.64 -13.09 16.27
N GLY A 260 -22.52 -11.82 15.84
CA GLY A 260 -23.26 -11.23 14.72
C GLY A 260 -23.00 -11.90 13.36
N MET A 261 -21.81 -12.50 13.15
CA MET A 261 -21.43 -13.16 11.89
C MET A 261 -22.47 -14.15 11.38
N THR A 262 -23.05 -14.96 12.28
CA THR A 262 -24.05 -15.99 11.88
C THR A 262 -25.33 -15.34 11.36
N SER A 263 -25.78 -14.29 12.05
CA SER A 263 -26.96 -13.51 11.62
C SER A 263 -26.69 -12.80 10.31
N GLU A 264 -25.53 -12.14 10.20
CA GLU A 264 -25.13 -11.43 8.98
C GLU A 264 -25.05 -12.37 7.77
N ALA A 265 -24.45 -13.55 7.94
CA ALA A 265 -24.37 -14.57 6.90
C ALA A 265 -25.74 -15.09 6.45
N THR A 266 -26.75 -15.13 7.34
CA THR A 266 -28.13 -15.52 6.96
C THR A 266 -28.84 -14.46 6.13
N SER A 267 -28.60 -13.18 6.41
CA SER A 267 -29.20 -12.06 5.69
C SER A 267 -28.40 -11.58 4.48
N PHE A 268 -27.21 -12.14 4.26
CA PHE A 268 -26.33 -11.72 3.17
C PHE A 268 -26.95 -12.01 1.80
N LYS A 269 -26.93 -11.01 0.91
CA LYS A 269 -27.35 -11.18 -0.48
C LYS A 269 -26.38 -12.13 -1.19
N GLY A 270 -26.91 -13.21 -1.76
CA GLY A 270 -26.10 -14.33 -2.27
C GLY A 270 -25.93 -15.49 -1.27
N GLY A 271 -26.45 -15.34 -0.05
CA GLY A 271 -26.52 -16.38 0.98
C GLY A 271 -25.19 -16.65 1.70
N LYS A 272 -25.24 -17.59 2.65
CA LYS A 272 -24.11 -17.94 3.52
C LYS A 272 -22.84 -18.34 2.76
N SER A 273 -22.99 -19.04 1.64
CA SER A 273 -21.83 -19.48 0.85
C SER A 273 -21.09 -18.29 0.24
N ALA A 274 -21.81 -17.33 -0.34
CA ALA A 274 -21.20 -16.12 -0.89
C ALA A 274 -20.52 -15.29 0.20
N TYR A 275 -21.17 -15.16 1.37
CA TYR A 275 -20.59 -14.51 2.54
C TYR A 275 -19.23 -15.10 2.92
N TYR A 276 -19.16 -16.42 3.12
CA TYR A 276 -17.90 -17.09 3.48
C TYR A 276 -16.85 -16.98 2.37
N GLN A 277 -17.23 -17.06 1.10
CA GLN A 277 -16.29 -16.86 0.00
C GLN A 277 -15.69 -15.46 0.00
N VAL A 278 -16.48 -14.42 0.28
CA VAL A 278 -15.99 -13.05 0.38
C VAL A 278 -14.99 -12.91 1.53
N LEU A 279 -15.27 -13.49 2.70
CA LEU A 279 -14.34 -13.43 3.83
C LEU A 279 -13.06 -14.24 3.58
N ILE A 280 -13.17 -15.46 3.04
CA ILE A 280 -12.02 -16.34 2.79
C ILE A 280 -11.10 -15.73 1.73
N TRP A 281 -11.65 -15.32 0.58
CA TRP A 281 -10.85 -14.68 -0.46
C TRP A 281 -10.35 -13.31 -0.02
N GLY A 282 -11.09 -12.60 0.83
CA GLY A 282 -10.64 -11.36 1.45
C GLY A 282 -9.38 -11.57 2.28
N ALA A 283 -9.38 -12.58 3.15
CA ALA A 283 -8.23 -12.94 3.97
C ALA A 283 -7.01 -13.36 3.13
N ILE A 284 -7.22 -14.21 2.11
CA ILE A 284 -6.14 -14.69 1.24
C ILE A 284 -5.54 -13.53 0.44
N THR A 285 -6.37 -12.74 -0.23
CA THR A 285 -5.90 -11.67 -1.10
C THR A 285 -5.25 -10.55 -0.31
N PHE A 286 -5.79 -10.19 0.85
CA PHE A 286 -5.16 -9.17 1.70
C PHE A 286 -3.79 -9.63 2.20
N GLU A 287 -3.68 -10.84 2.75
CA GLU A 287 -2.41 -11.35 3.26
C GLU A 287 -1.34 -11.46 2.16
N LEU A 288 -1.72 -11.94 0.97
CA LEU A 288 -0.82 -11.96 -0.19
C LEU A 288 -0.38 -10.55 -0.62
N GLY A 289 -1.30 -9.57 -0.57
CA GLY A 289 -1.01 -8.17 -0.87
C GLY A 289 0.01 -7.58 0.09
N VAL A 290 -0.19 -7.76 1.41
CA VAL A 290 0.73 -7.26 2.44
C VAL A 290 2.08 -7.97 2.36
N LEU A 291 2.10 -9.29 2.18
CA LEU A 291 3.35 -10.03 1.97
C LEU A 291 4.12 -9.49 0.75
N GLY A 292 3.41 -9.24 -0.36
CA GLY A 292 4.00 -8.66 -1.57
C GLY A 292 4.59 -7.28 -1.32
N ALA A 293 3.87 -6.41 -0.61
CA ALA A 293 4.35 -5.09 -0.24
C ALA A 293 5.60 -5.16 0.66
N THR A 294 5.57 -6.00 1.71
CA THR A 294 6.71 -6.22 2.62
C THR A 294 7.93 -6.77 1.87
N ALA A 295 7.72 -7.66 0.90
CA ALA A 295 8.78 -8.18 0.03
C ALA A 295 9.41 -7.07 -0.83
N VAL A 296 8.60 -6.18 -1.42
CA VAL A 296 9.11 -5.03 -2.20
C VAL A 296 9.89 -4.07 -1.32
N ILE A 297 9.38 -3.74 -0.13
CA ILE A 297 10.07 -2.85 0.83
C ILE A 297 11.45 -3.41 1.18
N PHE A 298 11.53 -4.73 1.41
CA PHE A 298 12.78 -5.39 1.75
C PHE A 298 13.78 -5.44 0.58
N LEU A 299 13.31 -5.87 -0.60
CA LEU A 299 14.16 -6.11 -1.77
C LEU A 299 14.61 -4.80 -2.40
N ALA A 300 13.73 -3.81 -2.48
CA ALA A 300 14.01 -2.52 -3.09
C ALA A 300 14.04 -1.41 -2.03
N SER A 301 12.89 -0.75 -1.82
CA SER A 301 12.75 0.42 -0.96
C SER A 301 11.29 0.73 -0.65
N THR A 302 11.05 1.56 0.37
CA THR A 302 9.75 2.18 0.64
C THR A 302 9.26 3.06 -0.51
N VAL A 303 10.18 3.68 -1.24
CA VAL A 303 9.88 4.50 -2.42
C VAL A 303 9.24 3.64 -3.52
N LEU A 304 9.84 2.48 -3.86
CA LEU A 304 9.26 1.58 -4.86
C LEU A 304 7.91 1.01 -4.40
N ALA A 305 7.81 0.61 -3.12
CA ALA A 305 6.54 0.15 -2.57
C ALA A 305 5.45 1.24 -2.64
N GLY A 306 5.79 2.50 -2.35
CA GLY A 306 4.89 3.65 -2.51
C GLY A 306 4.44 3.82 -3.96
N VAL A 307 5.36 3.73 -4.93
CA VAL A 307 5.04 3.78 -6.37
C VAL A 307 4.09 2.67 -6.79
N LEU A 308 4.30 1.44 -6.34
CA LEU A 308 3.41 0.33 -6.66
C LEU A 308 2.04 0.50 -6.01
N ASN A 309 1.98 1.05 -4.80
CA ASN A 309 0.72 1.37 -4.12
C ASN A 309 -0.04 2.46 -4.87
N ALA A 310 0.69 3.40 -5.47
CA ALA A 310 0.15 4.36 -6.41
C ALA A 310 -0.42 3.69 -7.66
N ILE A 311 0.33 2.83 -8.36
CA ILE A 311 -0.14 2.08 -9.55
C ILE A 311 -1.37 1.21 -9.25
N ARG A 312 -1.48 0.67 -8.03
CA ARG A 312 -2.65 -0.08 -7.58
C ARG A 312 -3.95 0.75 -7.66
N THR A 313 -3.86 2.05 -7.41
CA THR A 313 -5.01 2.97 -7.35
C THR A 313 -5.85 2.93 -8.64
N PRO A 314 -5.31 3.26 -9.84
CA PRO A 314 -6.09 3.23 -11.07
C PRO A 314 -6.63 1.84 -11.39
N ILE A 315 -5.88 0.78 -11.09
CA ILE A 315 -6.34 -0.60 -11.29
C ILE A 315 -7.58 -0.88 -10.44
N THR A 316 -7.56 -0.49 -9.17
CA THR A 316 -8.69 -0.65 -8.25
C THR A 316 -9.88 0.18 -8.71
N SER A 317 -9.68 1.44 -9.10
CA SER A 317 -10.76 2.30 -9.57
C SER A 317 -11.41 1.78 -10.85
N ILE A 318 -10.63 1.34 -11.83
CA ILE A 318 -11.16 0.75 -13.08
C ILE A 318 -11.90 -0.55 -12.79
N ALA A 319 -11.31 -1.44 -11.98
CA ALA A 319 -11.94 -2.70 -11.61
C ALA A 319 -13.25 -2.50 -10.83
N ALA A 320 -13.30 -1.51 -9.94
CA ALA A 320 -14.52 -1.15 -9.21
C ALA A 320 -15.62 -0.65 -10.15
N VAL A 321 -15.30 0.18 -11.15
CA VAL A 321 -16.28 0.64 -12.15
C VAL A 321 -16.80 -0.54 -12.98
N ILE A 322 -15.94 -1.46 -13.41
CA ILE A 322 -16.34 -2.60 -14.25
C ILE A 322 -17.14 -3.64 -13.46
N LEU A 323 -16.71 -3.98 -12.25
CA LEU A 323 -17.26 -5.11 -11.49
C LEU A 323 -18.39 -4.70 -10.54
N LEU A 324 -18.29 -3.52 -9.93
CA LEU A 324 -19.26 -3.01 -8.95
C LEU A 324 -20.18 -1.92 -9.53
N HIS A 325 -19.98 -1.54 -10.80
CA HIS A 325 -20.74 -0.47 -11.44
C HIS A 325 -20.69 0.84 -10.65
N ASP A 326 -19.54 1.11 -10.03
CA ASP A 326 -19.30 2.34 -9.26
C ASP A 326 -19.56 3.60 -10.12
N PRO A 327 -20.18 4.65 -9.55
CA PRO A 327 -20.41 5.89 -10.28
C PRO A 327 -19.07 6.53 -10.69
N MET A 328 -18.95 6.94 -11.95
CA MET A 328 -17.73 7.56 -12.47
C MET A 328 -18.01 8.96 -13.00
N SER A 329 -17.92 9.95 -12.11
CA SER A 329 -18.12 11.36 -12.44
C SER A 329 -16.95 11.95 -13.24
N GLY A 330 -17.18 13.11 -13.88
CA GLY A 330 -16.12 13.87 -14.54
C GLY A 330 -14.99 14.31 -13.57
N PHE A 331 -15.34 14.66 -12.33
CA PHE A 331 -14.35 15.00 -11.30
C PHE A 331 -13.53 13.79 -10.85
N LYS A 332 -14.15 12.61 -10.73
CA LYS A 332 -13.42 11.37 -10.42
C LYS A 332 -12.45 10.99 -11.55
N ILE A 333 -12.86 11.14 -12.82
CA ILE A 333 -11.98 10.93 -13.97
C ILE A 333 -10.82 11.94 -13.95
N LEU A 334 -11.12 13.21 -13.70
CA LEU A 334 -10.10 14.25 -13.60
C LEU A 334 -9.11 13.95 -12.46
N SER A 335 -9.60 13.55 -11.30
CA SER A 335 -8.75 13.17 -10.17
C SER A 335 -7.88 11.96 -10.47
N LEU A 336 -8.42 10.94 -11.15
CA LEU A 336 -7.66 9.77 -11.61
C LEU A 336 -6.49 10.18 -12.53
N VAL A 337 -6.74 11.06 -13.50
CA VAL A 337 -5.72 11.57 -14.44
C VAL A 337 -4.65 12.38 -13.72
N ILE A 338 -5.06 13.29 -12.84
CA ILE A 338 -4.15 14.13 -12.04
C ILE A 338 -3.29 13.25 -11.12
N THR A 339 -3.90 12.27 -10.46
CA THR A 339 -3.21 11.32 -9.58
C THR A 339 -2.17 10.51 -10.36
N PHE A 340 -2.50 10.06 -11.57
CA PHE A 340 -1.55 9.38 -12.46
C PHE A 340 -0.37 10.27 -12.88
N TRP A 341 -0.63 11.54 -13.18
CA TRP A 341 0.43 12.53 -13.44
C TRP A 341 1.34 12.70 -12.21
N GLY A 342 0.75 12.82 -11.02
CA GLY A 342 1.47 12.92 -9.76
C GLY A 342 2.41 11.74 -9.56
N PHE A 343 1.94 10.52 -9.82
CA PHE A 343 2.77 9.31 -9.77
C PHE A 343 3.94 9.37 -10.76
N GLY A 344 3.69 9.77 -12.01
CA GLY A 344 4.74 9.93 -13.02
C GLY A 344 5.83 10.91 -12.57
N SER A 345 5.43 12.03 -11.97
CA SER A 345 6.36 13.01 -11.39
C SER A 345 7.18 12.40 -10.24
N TYR A 346 6.54 11.67 -9.33
CA TYR A 346 7.23 11.04 -8.19
C TYR A 346 8.26 9.99 -8.65
N ILE A 347 7.87 9.13 -9.60
CA ILE A 347 8.76 8.10 -10.17
C ILE A 347 9.97 8.74 -10.83
N TYR A 348 9.74 9.78 -11.64
CA TYR A 348 10.82 10.51 -12.30
C TYR A 348 11.78 11.13 -11.28
N GLY A 349 11.25 11.83 -10.26
CA GLY A 349 12.04 12.41 -9.19
C GLY A 349 12.87 11.37 -8.42
N SER A 350 12.25 10.27 -7.99
CA SER A 350 12.97 9.21 -7.28
C SER A 350 14.09 8.57 -8.11
N SER A 351 13.87 8.39 -9.41
CA SER A 351 14.87 7.80 -10.32
C SER A 351 16.07 8.72 -10.60
N MET A 352 15.94 10.02 -10.36
CA MET A 352 17.02 10.99 -10.52
C MET A 352 17.94 11.07 -9.31
N ASP A 353 17.39 10.90 -8.10
CA ASP A 353 18.21 10.88 -6.87
C ASP A 353 19.16 9.68 -6.86
N ASP A 354 18.71 8.50 -7.34
CA ASP A 354 19.55 7.30 -7.52
C ASP A 354 20.69 7.49 -8.54
N LYS A 355 20.62 8.52 -9.41
CA LYS A 355 21.70 8.86 -10.36
C LYS A 355 22.76 9.78 -9.78
N GLN A 356 22.47 10.43 -8.65
CA GLN A 356 23.35 11.43 -8.02
C GLN A 356 24.07 10.91 -6.76
N SER A 357 23.73 9.70 -6.31
CA SER A 357 24.50 8.93 -5.32
C SER A 357 25.50 8.01 -5.99
#